data_AF-A0A9E2X1V8-F1
#
_entry.id   AF-A0A9E2X1V8-F1
#
_cell.length_a   1.000
_cell.length_b   1.000
_cell.length_c   1.000
_cell.angle_alpha   90.00
_cell.angle_beta   90.00
_cell.angle_gamma   90.00
#
_symmetry.space_group_name_H-M   'P 1'
#
loop_
_entity.id
_entity.type
_entity.pdbx_description
1 polymer ?
#
loop_
_entity_poly.entity_id
_entity_poly.type
_entity_poly.pdbx_seq_one_letter_code
_entity_poly.pdbx_strand_id
1 'polypeptide(L)' 'IALTGSRSAIIRRPLPVDDPAQRCPDITLATTLLAWQPTTPLADGLARTITYFDQLLSERRESAELVVPIAI' A
#
# COMPACT_ATOMS: atom_id res chain seq x y z
N ILE A 1 -7.76 -6.44 -6.94
CA ILE A 1 -8.26 -5.88 -8.22
C ILE A 1 -7.38 -6.22 -9.41
N ALA A 2 -6.05 -6.01 -9.43
CA ALA A 2 -5.19 -6.74 -10.38
C ALA A 2 -4.06 -7.45 -9.64
N LEU A 3 -3.19 -6.67 -8.97
CA LEU A 3 -2.08 -7.21 -8.18
C LEU A 3 -2.51 -7.97 -6.91
N THR A 4 -3.60 -7.55 -6.26
CA THR A 4 -4.07 -8.17 -5.00
C THR A 4 -5.04 -9.34 -5.19
N GLY A 5 -5.53 -9.60 -6.40
CA GLY A 5 -6.62 -10.59 -6.61
C GLY A 5 -7.95 -10.29 -5.91
N SER A 6 -8.09 -9.17 -5.19
CA SER A 6 -9.30 -8.83 -4.42
C SER A 6 -10.56 -8.70 -5.29
N ARG A 7 -11.68 -9.21 -4.76
CA ARG A 7 -13.05 -9.12 -5.29
C ARG A 7 -13.85 -7.90 -4.78
N SER A 8 -13.23 -7.02 -3.99
CA SER A 8 -13.91 -5.83 -3.46
C SER A 8 -14.39 -4.92 -4.60
N ALA A 9 -15.58 -4.34 -4.44
CA ALA A 9 -16.13 -3.40 -5.41
C ALA A 9 -15.42 -2.03 -5.34
N ILE A 10 -15.29 -1.36 -6.49
CA ILE A 10 -14.86 0.05 -6.57
C ILE A 10 -16.11 0.93 -6.43
N ILE A 11 -16.15 1.76 -5.39
CA ILE A 11 -17.24 2.72 -5.16
C ILE A 11 -16.68 4.13 -5.32
N ARG A 12 -17.30 4.94 -6.19
CA ARG A 12 -16.90 6.35 -6.39
C ARG A 12 -17.61 7.24 -5.37
N ARG A 13 -16.86 8.15 -4.76
CA ARG A 13 -17.34 9.17 -3.83
C ARG A 13 -16.86 10.55 -4.29
N PRO A 14 -17.50 11.65 -3.84
CA PRO A 14 -17.05 13.00 -4.16
C PRO A 14 -15.59 13.23 -3.72
N LEU A 15 -14.87 14.05 -4.48
CA LEU A 15 -13.51 14.48 -4.12
C LEU A 15 -13.58 15.41 -2.89
N PRO A 16 -12.72 15.23 -1.88
CA PRO A 16 -12.59 16.20 -0.79
C PRO A 16 -12.26 17.59 -1.31
N VAL A 17 -12.77 18.64 -0.64
CA VAL A 17 -12.63 20.04 -1.08
C VAL A 17 -11.17 20.47 -1.23
N ASP A 18 -10.31 20.00 -0.33
CA ASP A 18 -8.90 20.40 -0.27
C ASP A 18 -7.95 19.46 -1.03
N ASP A 19 -8.49 18.45 -1.73
CA ASP A 19 -7.67 17.47 -2.44
C ASP A 19 -7.43 17.89 -3.91
N PRO A 20 -6.17 18.14 -4.31
CA PRO A 20 -5.86 18.43 -5.70
C PRO A 20 -6.04 17.17 -6.55
N ALA A 21 -6.65 17.33 -7.73
CA ALA A 21 -6.91 16.22 -8.65
C ALA A 21 -5.63 15.59 -9.25
N GLN A 22 -4.50 16.31 -9.25
CA GLN A 22 -3.24 15.84 -9.82
C GLN A 22 -2.04 16.33 -9.01
N ARG A 23 -1.01 15.47 -8.91
CA ARG A 23 0.31 15.80 -8.38
C ARG A 23 1.39 15.20 -9.28
N CYS A 24 2.33 16.03 -9.73
CA CYS A 24 3.48 15.62 -10.53
C CYS A 24 4.67 16.50 -10.15
N PRO A 25 5.52 16.07 -9.19
CA PRO A 25 6.64 16.89 -8.72
C PRO A 25 7.76 16.92 -9.76
N ASP A 26 8.33 18.10 -9.98
CA ASP A 26 9.64 18.25 -10.63
C ASP A 26 10.74 17.83 -9.65
N ILE A 27 11.54 16.84 -10.03
CA ILE A 27 12.62 16.28 -9.20
C ILE A 27 14.01 16.76 -9.63
N THR A 28 14.12 17.70 -10.56
CA THR A 28 15.39 18.18 -11.14
C THR A 28 16.39 18.57 -10.06
N LEU A 29 15.96 19.29 -9.02
CA LEU A 29 16.85 19.72 -7.93
C LEU A 29 17.51 18.54 -7.20
N ALA A 30 16.74 17.49 -6.89
CA ALA A 30 17.25 16.31 -6.21
C ALA A 30 18.19 15.50 -7.11
N THR A 31 17.87 15.40 -8.39
CA THR A 31 18.75 14.73 -9.37
C THR A 31 20.05 15.50 -9.57
N THR A 32 20.02 16.82 -9.69
CA THR A 32 21.22 17.65 -9.92
C THR A 32 22.12 17.73 -8.69
N LEU A 33 21.55 17.94 -7.50
CA LEU A 33 22.36 18.19 -6.30
C LEU A 33 22.73 16.92 -5.54
N LEU A 34 21.90 15.88 -5.61
CA LEU A 34 22.05 14.68 -4.79
C LEU A 34 22.32 13.43 -5.62
N ALA A 35 22.35 13.54 -6.96
CA ALA A 35 22.33 12.39 -7.87
C ALA A 35 21.18 11.40 -7.54
N TRP A 36 20.08 11.93 -7.00
CA TRP A 36 18.97 11.12 -6.51
C TRP A 36 17.85 11.04 -7.56
N GLN A 37 17.30 9.83 -7.69
CA GLN A 37 16.08 9.55 -8.45
C GLN A 37 15.39 8.30 -7.90
N PRO A 38 14.07 8.14 -8.08
CA PRO A 38 13.38 6.90 -7.70
C PRO A 38 13.91 5.73 -8.53
N THR A 39 14.26 4.63 -7.85
CA THR A 39 14.79 3.42 -8.48
C THR A 39 13.82 2.25 -8.47
N THR A 40 12.70 2.37 -7.74
CA THR A 40 11.68 1.33 -7.62
C THR A 40 10.48 1.67 -8.51
N PRO A 41 10.17 0.87 -9.55
CA PRO A 41 8.95 1.01 -10.33
C PRO A 41 7.69 0.86 -9.46
N LEU A 42 6.58 1.49 -9.89
CA LEU A 42 5.32 1.45 -9.14
C LEU A 42 4.83 0.01 -8.89
N ALA A 43 4.86 -0.85 -9.91
CA ALA A 43 4.41 -2.23 -9.79
C ALA A 43 5.21 -3.02 -8.75
N ASP A 44 6.54 -2.84 -8.75
CA ASP A 44 7.44 -3.53 -7.81
C ASP A 44 7.25 -3.03 -6.39
N GLY A 45 7.08 -1.72 -6.21
CA GLY A 45 6.75 -1.12 -4.92
C GLY A 45 5.44 -1.67 -4.37
N LEU A 46 4.38 -1.70 -5.19
CA LEU A 46 3.08 -2.25 -4.81
C LEU A 46 3.16 -3.74 -4.47
N ALA A 47 3.88 -4.55 -5.24
CA ALA A 47 4.05 -5.98 -4.96
C ALA A 47 4.72 -6.21 -3.59
N ARG A 48 5.80 -5.48 -3.29
CA ARG A 48 6.48 -5.56 -1.98
C ARG A 48 5.55 -5.17 -0.83
N THR A 49 4.77 -4.11 -1.01
CA THR A 49 3.78 -3.68 -0.01
C THR A 49 2.69 -4.73 0.21
N ILE A 50 2.18 -5.35 -0.86
CA ILE A 50 1.17 -6.42 -0.76
C ILE A 50 1.73 -7.61 0.05
N THR A 51 2.93 -8.10 -0.31
CA THR A 51 3.58 -9.20 0.41
C THR A 51 3.74 -8.90 1.89
N TYR A 52 4.18 -7.68 2.24
CA TYR A 52 4.31 -7.27 3.63
C TYR A 52 2.98 -7.36 4.39
N PHE A 53 1.89 -6.85 3.81
CA PHE A 53 0.58 -6.91 4.47
C PHE A 53 -0.01 -8.32 4.52
N ASP A 54 0.22 -9.15 3.50
CA ASP A 54 -0.22 -10.55 3.52
C ASP A 54 0.44 -11.32 4.68
N GLN A 55 1.74 -11.11 4.90
CA GLN A 55 2.47 -11.67 6.05
C GLN A 55 1.93 -11.14 7.37
N LEU A 56 1.88 -9.80 7.52
CA LEU A 56 1.42 -9.15 8.76
C LEU A 56 0.01 -9.58 9.17
N LEU A 57 -0.90 -9.73 8.21
CA LEU A 57 -2.29 -10.13 8.48
C LEU A 57 -2.42 -11.63 8.75
N SER A 58 -1.56 -12.46 8.17
CA SER A 58 -1.51 -13.90 8.46
C SER A 58 -0.99 -14.15 9.88
N GLU A 59 0.11 -13.50 10.27
CA GLU A 59 0.68 -13.59 11.62
C GLU A 59 -0.29 -13.06 12.69
N ARG A 60 -1.00 -11.96 12.41
CA ARG A 60 -2.04 -11.44 13.31
C ARG A 60 -3.23 -12.39 13.46
N ARG A 61 -3.60 -13.13 12.42
CA ARG A 61 -4.65 -14.14 12.50
C ARG A 61 -4.22 -15.31 13.39
N GLU A 62 -3.02 -15.84 13.19
CA GLU A 62 -2.46 -16.91 14.03
C GLU A 62 -2.35 -16.48 15.50
N SER A 63 -1.90 -15.24 15.73
CA SER A 63 -1.81 -14.66 17.08
C SER A 63 -3.18 -14.47 17.72
N ALA A 64 -4.21 -14.08 16.94
CA ALA A 64 -5.58 -13.95 17.42
C ALA A 64 -6.25 -15.30 17.69
N GLU A 65 -5.89 -16.35 16.94
CA GLU A 65 -6.41 -17.72 17.09
C GLU A 65 -5.80 -18.42 18.33
N LEU A 66 -4.55 -18.11 18.68
CA LEU A 66 -3.86 -18.56 19.90
C LEU A 66 -4.39 -17.95 21.21
N VAL A 67 -5.16 -16.85 21.17
CA VAL A 67 -5.84 -16.28 22.35
C VAL A 67 -7.20 -16.94 22.61
N VAL A 68 -7.64 -17.88 21.75
CA VAL A 68 -8.88 -18.64 21.95
C VAL A 68 -8.57 -20.04 22.48
N PRO A 69 -8.08 -20.15 23.74
CA PRO A 69 -8.57 -21.24 24.55
C PRO A 69 -8.91 -20.71 25.96
N ILE A 70 -10.20 -20.71 26.28
CA ILE A 70 -10.77 -21.40 27.45
C ILE A 70 -12.28 -21.45 27.16
N ALA A 71 -12.72 -22.62 26.73
CA ALA A 71 -14.10 -23.03 26.93
C ALA A 71 -14.27 -23.22 28.45
N ILE A 72 -15.24 -22.52 29.04
CA ILE A 72 -15.95 -22.96 30.25
C ILE A 72 -17.31 -23.48 29.76
#